data_AF-X0RZ53-F1
#
_entry.id   AF-X0RZ53-F1
#
_cell.length_a   1.000
_cell.length_b   1.000
_cell.length_c   1.000
_cell.angle_alpha   90.00
_cell.angle_beta   90.00
_cell.angle_gamma   90.00
#
_symmetry.space_group_name_H-M   'P 1'
#
loop_
_entity.id
_entity.type
_entity.pdbx_description
1 polymer ?
#
loop_
_entity_poly.entity_id
_entity_poly.type
_entity_poly.pdbx_seq_one_letter_code
_entity_poly.pdbx_strand_id
1 'polypeptide(L)'
;MGMSTHVIGFKPPDEKWAKMKAVWDACEVSDITTPETVYNFFEGEPPDDSGVRIELETDGCVTQWKGDMEDGFEVDVSKLPPDVTVIRFYNAW
;
A
#
# COMPACT_ATOMS: atom_id res chain seq x y z
N MET A 1 19.24 -7.42 12.94
CA MET A 1 18.30 -7.83 11.88
C MET A 1 17.01 -8.16 12.59
N GLY A 2 16.10 -7.20 12.64
CA GLY A 2 14.82 -7.32 13.34
C GLY A 2 13.72 -7.38 12.29
N MET A 3 12.79 -8.32 12.44
CA MET A 3 11.61 -8.42 11.58
C MET A 3 10.59 -7.37 12.03
N SER A 4 10.04 -6.60 11.10
CA SER A 4 8.89 -5.73 11.36
C SER A 4 7.69 -6.21 10.56
N THR A 5 6.54 -6.32 11.23
CA THR A 5 5.26 -6.62 10.60
C THR A 5 4.55 -5.30 10.30
N HIS A 6 4.02 -5.14 9.09
CA HIS A 6 3.31 -3.93 8.65
C HIS A 6 1.91 -4.28 8.15
N VAL A 7 0.98 -3.34 8.33
CA VAL A 7 -0.40 -3.44 7.85
C VAL A 7 -0.73 -2.23 6.97
N ILE A 8 -1.06 -2.49 5.71
CA ILE A 8 -1.43 -1.45 4.74
C ILE A 8 -2.78 -1.76 4.08
N GLY A 9 -3.44 -0.72 3.60
CA GLY A 9 -4.72 -0.82 2.89
C GLY A 9 -4.55 -0.46 1.42
N PHE A 10 -5.49 -0.93 0.60
CA PHE A 10 -5.61 -0.51 -0.79
C PHE A 10 -7.02 -0.06 -1.10
N LYS A 11 -7.09 1.06 -1.80
CA LYS A 11 -8.32 1.63 -2.38
C LYS A 11 -8.37 1.33 -3.87
N PRO A 12 -9.56 1.25 -4.49
CA PRO A 12 -9.67 1.10 -5.93
C PRO A 12 -8.94 2.25 -6.63
N PRO A 13 -8.20 1.97 -7.71
CA PRO A 13 -7.48 2.99 -8.43
C PRO A 13 -8.45 3.98 -9.07
N ASP A 14 -8.15 5.27 -8.92
CA ASP A 14 -8.86 6.31 -9.67
C ASP A 14 -8.34 6.41 -11.12
N GLU A 15 -9.04 7.16 -11.97
CA GLU A 15 -8.64 7.30 -13.39
C GLU A 15 -7.23 7.87 -13.56
N LYS A 16 -6.78 8.72 -12.64
CA LYS A 16 -5.45 9.32 -12.71
C LYS A 16 -4.39 8.28 -12.38
N TRP A 17 -4.58 7.53 -11.30
CA TRP A 17 -3.71 6.44 -10.89
C TRP A 17 -3.61 5.37 -11.99
N ALA A 18 -4.74 4.98 -12.60
CA ALA A 18 -4.75 3.99 -13.68
C ALA A 18 -3.94 4.47 -14.90
N LYS A 19 -4.04 5.76 -15.26
CA LYS A 19 -3.23 6.36 -16.34
C LYS A 19 -1.74 6.40 -15.97
N MET A 20 -1.41 6.75 -14.73
CA MET A 20 -0.02 6.78 -14.26
C MET A 20 0.60 5.38 -14.23
N LYS A 21 -0.14 4.36 -13.79
CA LYS A 21 0.30 2.96 -13.83
C LYS A 21 0.55 2.51 -15.27
N ALA A 22 -0.37 2.81 -16.19
CA ALA A 22 -0.17 2.44 -17.60
C ALA A 22 1.11 3.05 -18.20
N VAL A 23 1.47 4.28 -17.80
CA VAL A 23 2.74 4.91 -18.20
C VAL A 23 3.93 4.19 -17.56
N TRP A 24 3.86 3.88 -16.27
CA TRP A 24 4.90 3.13 -15.57
C TRP A 24 5.13 1.75 -16.22
N ASP A 25 4.07 0.96 -16.39
CA ASP A 25 4.11 -0.38 -16.98
C ASP A 25 4.70 -0.32 -18.40
N ALA A 26 4.32 0.68 -19.21
CA ALA A 26 4.86 0.85 -20.55
C ALA A 26 6.37 1.18 -20.55
N CYS A 27 6.82 1.99 -19.59
CA CYS A 27 8.23 2.32 -19.41
C CYS A 27 9.05 1.11 -18.97
N GLU A 28 8.53 0.33 -18.01
CA GLU A 28 9.17 -0.88 -17.49
C GLU A 28 9.31 -1.96 -18.59
N VAL A 29 8.24 -2.24 -19.33
CA VAL A 29 8.26 -3.21 -20.46
C VAL A 29 9.23 -2.79 -21.56
N SER A 30 9.43 -1.48 -21.74
CA SER A 30 10.33 -0.94 -22.75
C SER A 30 11.77 -0.73 -22.26
N ASP A 31 12.05 -1.03 -20.98
CA ASP A 31 13.33 -0.77 -20.31
C ASP A 31 13.81 0.70 -20.47
N ILE A 32 12.86 1.64 -20.35
CA ILE A 32 13.13 3.08 -20.41
C ILE A 32 12.86 3.76 -19.08
N THR A 33 13.51 4.90 -18.86
CA THR A 33 13.30 5.70 -17.65
C THR A 33 11.88 6.24 -17.58
N THR A 34 11.18 5.90 -16.49
CA THR A 34 9.87 6.44 -16.16
C THR A 34 9.92 7.97 -16.03
N PRO A 35 8.96 8.72 -16.60
CA PRO A 35 8.91 10.17 -16.44
C PRO A 35 8.90 10.59 -14.97
N GLU A 36 9.62 11.66 -14.64
CA GLU A 36 9.76 12.14 -13.26
C GLU A 36 8.39 12.42 -12.59
N THR A 37 7.41 12.90 -13.36
CA THR A 37 6.05 13.14 -12.86
C THR A 37 5.34 11.86 -12.42
N VAL A 38 5.57 10.75 -13.12
CA VAL A 38 5.00 9.44 -12.81
C VAL A 38 5.80 8.81 -11.68
N TYR A 39 7.13 8.91 -11.71
CA TYR A 39 8.01 8.44 -10.66
C TYR A 39 7.68 9.09 -9.30
N ASN A 40 7.55 10.41 -9.28
CA ASN A 40 7.19 11.17 -8.08
C ASN A 40 5.74 10.90 -7.62
N PHE A 41 4.83 10.55 -8.54
CA PHE A 41 3.45 10.21 -8.18
C PHE A 41 3.39 8.92 -7.35
N PHE A 42 4.28 7.97 -7.60
CA PHE A 42 4.39 6.73 -6.83
C PHE A 42 5.53 6.77 -5.79
N GLU A 43 6.05 7.96 -5.49
CA GLU A 43 7.09 8.17 -4.48
C GLU A 43 8.36 7.33 -4.72
N GLY A 44 8.63 7.02 -5.99
CA GLY A 44 9.77 6.20 -6.42
C GLY A 44 9.60 4.70 -6.26
N GLU A 45 8.43 4.24 -5.83
CA GLU A 45 8.09 2.81 -5.73
C GLU A 45 7.21 2.37 -6.90
N PRO A 46 7.31 1.10 -7.33
CA PRO A 46 6.43 0.59 -8.39
C PRO A 46 4.96 0.55 -7.92
N PRO A 47 4.00 0.83 -8.82
CA PRO A 47 2.58 0.72 -8.52
C PRO A 47 2.18 -0.73 -8.20
N ASP A 48 1.32 -0.89 -7.21
CA ASP A 48 0.80 -2.21 -6.80
C ASP A 48 -0.49 -2.56 -7.55
N ASP A 49 -0.58 -3.76 -8.11
CA ASP A 49 -1.80 -4.23 -8.81
C ASP A 49 -3.04 -4.30 -7.91
N SER A 50 -2.89 -4.26 -6.59
CA SER A 50 -3.99 -4.21 -5.61
C SER A 50 -4.66 -2.83 -5.54
N GLY A 51 -4.05 -1.79 -6.13
CA GLY A 51 -4.61 -0.44 -6.23
C GLY A 51 -3.79 0.63 -5.50
N VAL A 52 -4.46 1.67 -5.01
CA VAL A 52 -3.81 2.79 -4.33
C VAL A 52 -3.48 2.42 -2.90
N ARG A 53 -2.19 2.28 -2.58
CA ARG A 53 -1.69 2.03 -1.23
C ARG A 53 -2.06 3.18 -0.28
N ILE A 54 -2.53 2.84 0.91
CA ILE A 54 -2.71 3.76 2.03
C ILE A 54 -2.13 3.18 3.32
N GLU A 55 -1.67 4.05 4.21
CA GLU A 55 -1.18 3.67 5.53
C GLU A 55 -2.32 3.63 6.53
N LEU A 56 -2.65 2.43 7.02
CA LEU A 56 -3.78 2.24 7.95
C LEU A 56 -3.43 2.58 9.41
N GLU A 57 -2.14 2.58 9.76
CA GLU A 57 -1.67 2.97 11.10
C GLU A 57 -1.98 4.44 11.41
N THR A 58 -1.87 5.30 10.41
CA THR A 58 -2.10 6.75 10.52
C THR A 58 -3.59 7.09 10.63
N ASP A 59 -4.46 6.24 10.09
CA ASP A 59 -5.92 6.41 10.09
C ASP A 59 -6.58 5.95 11.40
N GLY A 60 -5.82 5.41 12.37
CA GLY A 60 -6.33 5.00 13.68
C GLY A 60 -7.27 3.79 13.66
N CYS A 61 -7.35 3.09 12.52
CA CYS A 61 -8.10 1.85 12.36
C CYS A 61 -7.27 0.60 12.69
N VAL A 62 -5.96 0.76 12.91
CA VAL A 62 -5.04 -0.31 13.28
C VAL A 62 -4.43 -0.02 14.65
N THR A 63 -4.47 -1.00 15.54
CA THR A 63 -3.82 -0.94 16.86
C THR A 63 -2.93 -2.15 17.07
N GLN A 64 -1.86 -2.00 17.84
CA GLN A 64 -1.07 -3.16 18.27
C GLN A 64 -1.89 -4.02 19.23
N TRP A 65 -1.91 -5.32 18.96
CA TRP A 65 -2.54 -6.33 19.79
C TRP A 65 -1.48 -7.23 20.42
N LYS A 66 -1.71 -7.64 21.67
CA LYS A 66 -0.82 -8.55 22.41
C LYS A 66 -1.62 -9.58 23.18
N GLY A 67 -1.23 -10.84 23.06
CA GLY A 67 -1.70 -11.99 23.82
C GLY A 67 -0.58 -12.62 24.63
N ASP A 68 -0.85 -13.77 25.26
CA ASP A 68 0.20 -14.56 25.92
C ASP A 68 1.04 -15.27 24.86
N MET A 69 2.31 -14.88 24.74
CA MET A 69 3.24 -15.33 23.68
C MET A 69 2.85 -14.97 22.24
N GLU A 70 1.92 -14.03 22.07
CA GLU A 70 1.43 -13.60 20.75
C GLU A 70 1.47 -12.07 20.65
N ASP A 71 1.86 -11.56 19.48
CA ASP A 71 1.76 -10.15 19.13
C ASP A 71 1.26 -9.99 17.68
N GLY A 72 0.62 -8.86 17.42
CA GLY A 72 0.04 -8.60 16.11
C GLY A 72 -0.66 -7.26 16.04
N PHE A 73 -1.63 -7.17 15.14
CA PHE A 73 -2.43 -5.98 14.91
C PHE A 73 -3.91 -6.34 14.97
N GLU A 74 -4.69 -5.47 15.62
CA GLU A 74 -6.14 -5.49 15.57
C GLU A 74 -6.61 -4.40 14.59
N VAL A 75 -7.45 -4.78 13.63
CA VAL A 75 -8.00 -3.87 12.63
C VAL A 75 -9.48 -3.64 12.91
N ASP A 76 -9.83 -2.42 13.30
CA ASP A 76 -11.21 -2.00 13.50
C ASP A 76 -11.87 -1.70 12.15
N VAL A 77 -12.59 -2.70 11.64
CA VAL A 77 -13.28 -2.62 10.35
C VAL A 77 -14.34 -1.51 10.28
N SER A 78 -14.83 -1.02 11.43
CA SER A 78 -15.79 0.09 11.47
C SER A 78 -15.13 1.45 11.24
N LYS A 79 -13.81 1.53 11.44
CA LYS A 79 -12.98 2.74 11.23
C LYS A 79 -12.17 2.70 9.95
N LEU A 80 -12.16 1.58 9.23
CA LEU A 80 -11.52 1.49 7.93
C LEU A 80 -12.13 2.54 6.99
N PRO A 81 -11.29 3.26 6.21
CA PRO A 81 -11.81 4.10 5.14
C PRO A 81 -12.74 3.28 4.23
N PRO A 82 -13.94 3.80 3.90
CA PRO A 82 -15.02 3.01 3.29
C PRO A 82 -14.71 2.51 1.87
N ASP A 83 -13.68 3.08 1.26
CA ASP A 83 -13.16 2.74 -0.06
C ASP A 83 -12.01 1.73 -0.03
N VAL A 84 -11.57 1.27 1.14
CA VAL A 84 -10.56 0.20 1.23
C VAL A 84 -11.19 -1.15 0.87
N THR A 85 -10.59 -1.84 -0.09
CA THR A 85 -11.06 -3.15 -0.57
C THR A 85 -10.10 -4.29 -0.28
N VAL A 86 -8.81 -3.98 -0.07
CA VAL A 86 -7.78 -4.98 0.26
C VAL A 86 -6.96 -4.49 1.44
N ILE A 87 -6.66 -5.40 2.37
CA ILE A 87 -5.70 -5.18 3.47
C ILE A 87 -4.55 -6.16 3.26
N ARG A 88 -3.31 -5.68 3.32
CA ARG A 88 -2.12 -6.52 3.21
C ARG A 88 -1.31 -6.45 4.49
N PHE A 89 -0.92 -7.63 4.94
CA PHE A 89 0.05 -7.84 6.00
C PHE A 89 1.36 -8.29 5.35
N TYR A 90 2.47 -7.63 5.64
CA TYR A 90 3.79 -8.03 5.15
C TYR A 90 4.86 -7.88 6.21
N ASN A 91 5.88 -8.72 6.12
CA ASN A 91 7.07 -8.64 6.98
C ASN A 91 8.21 -8.01 6.19
N ALA A 92 8.96 -7.12 6.82
CA ALA A 92 10.22 -6.60 6.35
C ALA A 92 11.36 -7.12 7.24
N TRP A 93 12.50 -7.47 6.63
CA TRP A 93 13.66 -8.10 7.29
C TRP A 93 14.90 -7.21 7.26
#